data_AF-A0A0G1HHE5-F1
#
_entry.id   AF-A0A0G1HHE5-F1
#
_cell.length_a   1.000
_cell.length_b   1.000
_cell.length_c   1.000
_cell.angle_alpha   90.00
_cell.angle_beta   90.00
_cell.angle_gamma   90.00
#
_symmetry.space_group_name_H-M   'P 1'
#
loop_
_entity.id
_entity.type
_entity.pdbx_description
1 polymer ?
#
loop_
_entity_poly.entity_id
_entity_poly.type
_entity_poly.pdbx_seq_one_letter_code
_entity_poly.pdbx_strand_id
1 'polypeptide(L)'
;MILGDIASALIGKKWGTNRFIFSNKTWEGTIAGFFANIVAGYFFLSALQEPFIILIPMAAAASLVEVFTQKLDDNLTVSIFAGATGQAILWLVSIV
;
A
#
# COMPACT_ATOMS: atom_id res chain seq x y z
N MET A 1 -4.65 -5.35 -0.51
CA MET A 1 -4.29 -5.75 0.87
C MET A 1 -3.82 -7.20 0.93
N ILE A 2 -4.68 -8.23 0.76
CA ILE A 2 -4.28 -9.65 0.87
C ILE A 2 -2.99 -10.00 0.10
N LEU A 3 -2.88 -9.63 -1.18
CA LEU A 3 -1.69 -9.90 -1.98
C LEU A 3 -0.44 -9.14 -1.47
N GLY A 4 -0.63 -7.90 -1.03
CA GLY A 4 0.42 -7.10 -0.41
C GLY A 4 0.94 -7.73 0.89
N ASP A 5 0.03 -8.23 1.74
CA ASP A 5 0.39 -8.87 3.01
C ASP A 5 1.19 -10.16 2.78
N ILE A 6 0.74 -10.99 1.82
CA ILE A 6 1.43 -12.22 1.44
C ILE A 6 2.83 -11.91 0.92
N ALA A 7 2.96 -10.95 0.00
CA ALA A 7 4.26 -10.55 -0.55
C ALA A 7 5.18 -9.98 0.54
N SER A 8 4.65 -9.09 1.38
CA SER A 8 5.36 -8.49 2.50
C SER A 8 5.85 -9.52 3.50
N ALA A 9 5.01 -10.50 3.85
CA ALA A 9 5.38 -11.60 4.75
C ALA A 9 6.43 -12.53 4.12
N LEU A 10 6.26 -12.89 2.84
CA LEU A 10 7.18 -13.80 2.15
C LEU A 10 8.58 -13.18 2.01
N ILE A 11 8.66 -11.94 1.53
CA ILE A 11 9.93 -11.23 1.38
C ILE A 11 10.52 -10.86 2.73
N GLY A 12 9.72 -10.31 3.63
CA GLY A 12 10.18 -9.87 4.94
C GLY A 12 10.69 -11.02 5.81
N LYS A 13 10.10 -12.22 5.72
CA LYS A 13 10.56 -13.39 6.47
C LYS A 13 11.79 -14.05 5.85
N LYS A 14 11.91 -14.05 4.52
CA LYS A 14 13.00 -14.75 3.80
C LYS A 14 14.25 -13.88 3.61
N TRP A 15 14.08 -12.59 3.37
CA TRP A 15 15.14 -11.65 2.99
C TRP A 15 15.17 -10.37 3.83
N GLY A 16 14.22 -10.18 4.74
CA GLY A 16 14.15 -8.95 5.54
C GLY A 16 15.28 -8.84 6.55
N THR A 17 16.21 -7.92 6.31
CA THR A 17 17.35 -7.64 7.19
C THR A 17 17.19 -6.31 7.91
N ASN A 18 16.56 -5.32 7.27
CA ASN A 18 16.37 -3.99 7.82
C ASN A 18 14.97 -3.87 8.42
N ARG A 19 14.86 -3.78 9.76
CA ARG A 19 13.58 -3.55 10.44
C ARG A 19 13.33 -2.06 10.70
N PHE A 20 12.06 -1.67 10.75
CA PHE A 20 11.71 -0.33 11.23
C PHE A 20 11.98 -0.22 12.74
N ILE A 21 12.45 0.94 13.20
CA ILE A 21 12.80 1.16 14.62
C ILE A 21 11.56 1.03 15.54
N PHE A 22 10.39 1.38 15.01
CA PHE A 22 9.12 1.46 15.72
C PHE A 22 8.13 0.35 15.34
N SER A 23 8.54 -0.61 14.51
CA SER A 23 7.64 -1.59 13.91
C SER A 23 8.34 -2.93 13.65
N ASN A 24 7.62 -4.03 13.81
CA ASN A 24 8.15 -5.37 13.52
C ASN A 24 8.26 -5.70 12.03
N LYS A 25 7.92 -4.77 11.14
CA LYS A 25 8.03 -4.94 9.68
C LYS A 25 9.45 -4.66 9.23
N THR A 26 9.79 -5.20 8.06
CA THR A 26 11.07 -4.98 7.40
C THR A 26 10.87 -4.05 6.21
N TRP A 27 11.89 -3.25 5.88
CA TRP A 27 11.87 -2.39 4.70
C TRP A 27 11.64 -3.20 3.43
N GLU A 28 12.32 -4.36 3.32
CA GLU A 28 12.20 -5.26 2.17
C GLU A 28 10.78 -5.83 2.05
N GLY A 29 10.18 -6.24 3.17
CA GLY A 29 8.79 -6.71 3.20
C GLY A 29 7.81 -5.61 2.78
N THR A 30 7.92 -4.42 3.37
CA THR A 30 7.05 -3.28 3.03
C THR A 30 7.17 -2.89 1.56
N ILE A 31 8.39 -2.84 1.01
CA ILE A 31 8.61 -2.54 -0.42
C ILE A 31 7.98 -3.63 -1.31
N ALA A 32 8.12 -4.91 -0.95
CA ALA A 32 7.48 -6.00 -1.68
C ALA A 32 5.95 -5.92 -1.65
N GLY A 33 5.37 -5.63 -0.48
CA GLY A 33 3.93 -5.42 -0.32
C GLY A 33 3.42 -4.23 -1.12
N PHE A 34 4.18 -3.13 -1.14
CA PHE A 34 3.90 -1.94 -1.95
C PHE A 34 3.81 -2.29 -3.45
N PHE A 35 4.82 -2.97 -4.00
CA PHE A 35 4.80 -3.38 -5.40
C PHE A 35 3.69 -4.38 -5.71
N ALA A 36 3.44 -5.35 -4.83
CA ALA A 36 2.33 -6.30 -5.00
C ALA A 36 0.97 -5.59 -5.01
N ASN A 37 0.77 -4.57 -4.16
CA ASN A 37 -0.44 -3.75 -4.15
C ASN A 37 -0.58 -2.91 -5.44
N ILE A 38 0.52 -2.37 -6.00
CA ILE A 38 0.49 -1.71 -7.31
C ILE A 38 0.08 -2.69 -8.41
N VAL A 39 0.75 -3.85 -8.50
CA VAL A 39 0.45 -4.84 -9.54
C VAL A 39 -1.01 -5.29 -9.44
N ALA A 40 -1.49 -5.58 -8.23
CA ALA A 40 -2.89 -5.94 -8.00
C ALA A 40 -3.85 -4.81 -8.39
N GLY A 41 -3.61 -3.59 -7.92
CA GLY A 41 -4.47 -2.44 -8.17
C GLY A 41 -4.49 -2.00 -9.63
N TYR A 42 -3.42 -2.24 -10.39
CA TYR A 42 -3.39 -1.97 -11.83
C TYR A 42 -4.47 -2.76 -12.58
N PHE A 43 -4.72 -4.03 -12.22
CA PHE A 43 -5.79 -4.80 -12.84
C PHE A 43 -7.18 -4.20 -12.63
N PHE A 44 -7.42 -3.55 -11.48
CA PHE A 44 -8.70 -2.93 -11.16
C PHE A 44 -8.86 -1.51 -11.72
N LEU A 45 -7.78 -0.74 -11.77
CA LEU A 45 -7.79 0.66 -12.20
C LEU A 45 -7.36 0.87 -13.65
N SER A 46 -6.97 -0.20 -14.37
CA SER A 46 -6.49 -0.16 -15.76
C SER A 46 -7.43 0.54 -16.75
N ALA A 47 -8.72 0.66 -16.43
CA ALA A 47 -9.70 1.36 -17.25
C ALA A 47 -9.62 2.90 -17.15
N LEU A 48 -8.90 3.44 -16.17
CA LEU A 48 -8.67 4.88 -16.04
C LEU A 48 -7.57 5.33 -17.02
N GLN A 49 -7.65 6.57 -17.51
CA GLN A 49 -6.64 7.13 -18.43
C GLN A 49 -5.24 7.16 -17.81
N GLU A 50 -5.14 7.56 -16.53
CA GLU A 50 -3.86 7.68 -15.81
C GLU A 50 -3.91 6.94 -14.46
N PRO A 51 -3.92 5.59 -14.48
CA PRO A 51 -4.18 4.79 -13.28
C PRO A 51 -3.08 4.94 -12.24
N PHE A 52 -1.84 5.18 -12.67
CA PHE A 52 -0.67 5.28 -11.79
C PHE A 52 -0.70 6.54 -10.91
N ILE A 53 -1.32 7.63 -11.37
CA ILE A 53 -1.45 8.88 -10.60
C ILE A 53 -2.22 8.63 -9.30
N ILE A 54 -3.23 7.75 -9.33
CA ILE A 54 -4.05 7.39 -8.17
C ILE A 54 -3.43 6.20 -7.43
N LEU A 55 -3.00 5.19 -8.17
CA LEU A 55 -2.55 3.90 -7.63
C LEU A 55 -1.26 4.02 -6.78
N ILE A 56 -0.29 4.81 -7.21
CA ILE A 56 0.98 4.96 -6.47
C ILE A 56 0.74 5.62 -5.09
N PRO A 57 0.05 6.77 -4.98
CA PRO A 57 -0.32 7.35 -3.70
C PRO A 57 -1.15 6.40 -2.82
N MET A 58 -2.12 5.67 -3.39
CA MET A 58 -2.92 4.70 -2.65
C MET A 58 -2.07 3.58 -2.05
N ALA A 59 -1.18 2.97 -2.85
CA ALA A 59 -0.29 1.92 -2.38
C ALA A 59 0.71 2.43 -1.33
N ALA A 60 1.18 3.67 -1.48
CA ALA A 60 2.07 4.31 -0.52
C ALA A 60 1.36 4.58 0.81
N ALA A 61 0.15 5.14 0.76
CA ALA A 61 -0.68 5.36 1.94
C ALA A 61 -0.96 4.04 2.67
N ALA A 62 -1.32 2.99 1.94
CA ALA A 62 -1.53 1.67 2.50
C ALA A 62 -0.29 1.14 3.25
N SER A 63 0.88 1.21 2.60
CA SER A 63 2.14 0.70 3.16
C SER A 63 2.62 1.52 4.37
N LEU A 64 2.42 2.83 4.35
CA LEU A 64 2.75 3.70 5.48
C LEU A 64 1.85 3.41 6.67
N VAL A 65 0.53 3.37 6.45
CA VAL A 65 -0.45 3.08 7.51
C VAL A 65 -0.14 1.74 8.15
N GLU A 66 0.07 0.68 7.36
CA GLU A 66 0.46 -0.64 7.85
C GLU A 66 1.72 -0.63 8.73
N VAL A 67 2.72 0.19 8.37
CA VAL A 67 3.96 0.31 9.15
C VAL A 67 3.75 1.08 10.45
N PHE A 68 2.88 2.09 10.48
CA PHE A 68 2.64 2.96 11.65
C PHE A 68 1.55 2.46 12.59
N THR A 69 0.54 1.72 12.11
CA THR A 69 -0.68 1.42 12.86
C THR A 69 -0.77 -0.01 13.38
N GLN A 70 0.35 -0.71 13.58
CA GLN A 70 0.41 -2.14 13.97
C GLN A 70 -0.45 -2.58 15.17
N LYS A 71 -0.91 -1.64 15.99
CA LYS A 71 -1.76 -1.88 17.17
C LYS A 71 -3.27 -1.81 16.84
N LEU A 72 -3.63 -1.34 15.66
CA LEU A 72 -4.99 -1.19 15.14
C LEU A 72 -5.28 -2.34 14.17
N ASP A 73 -6.57 -2.53 13.84
CA ASP A 73 -6.95 -3.46 12.79
C ASP A 73 -6.48 -2.92 11.44
N ASP A 74 -5.42 -3.54 10.91
CA ASP A 74 -4.80 -3.14 9.65
C ASP A 74 -5.81 -3.21 8.50
N ASN A 75 -6.76 -4.16 8.49
CA ASN A 75 -7.71 -4.32 7.39
C ASN A 75 -8.68 -3.15 7.30
N LEU A 76 -9.08 -2.60 8.44
CA LEU A 76 -9.94 -1.44 8.50
C LEU A 76 -9.16 -0.15 8.23
N THR A 77 -8.02 0.02 8.92
CA THR A 77 -7.26 1.26 8.89
C THR A 77 -6.63 1.48 7.50
N VAL A 78 -5.95 0.48 6.96
CA VAL A 78 -5.34 0.56 5.62
C VAL A 78 -6.39 0.83 4.55
N SER A 79 -7.53 0.15 4.60
CA SER A 79 -8.60 0.34 3.61
C SER A 79 -9.18 1.75 3.63
N ILE A 80 -9.42 2.32 4.82
CA ILE A 80 -9.95 3.69 4.97
C ILE A 80 -8.95 4.70 4.43
N PHE A 81 -7.69 4.65 4.87
CA PHE A 81 -6.69 5.63 4.44
C PHE A 81 -6.34 5.50 2.96
N ALA A 82 -6.16 4.28 2.44
CA ALA A 82 -5.88 4.08 1.02
C ALA A 82 -7.05 4.54 0.14
N GLY A 83 -8.29 4.21 0.51
CA GLY A 83 -9.49 4.67 -0.20
C GLY A 83 -9.64 6.19 -0.17
N ALA A 84 -9.45 6.81 1.00
CA ALA A 84 -9.49 8.27 1.14
C ALA A 84 -8.41 8.97 0.29
N THR A 85 -7.17 8.44 0.28
CA THR A 85 -6.11 8.96 -0.59
C THR A 85 -6.48 8.83 -2.06
N GLY A 86 -6.99 7.68 -2.49
CA GLY A 86 -7.42 7.48 -3.88
C GLY A 86 -8.51 8.46 -4.31
N GLN A 87 -9.53 8.65 -3.47
CA GLN A 87 -10.62 9.58 -3.73
C GLN A 87 -10.15 11.04 -3.77
N ALA A 88 -9.23 11.42 -2.88
CA ALA A 88 -8.67 12.78 -2.85
C ALA A 88 -7.86 13.07 -4.12
N ILE A 89 -7.02 12.13 -4.56
CA ILE A 89 -6.25 12.28 -5.80
C ILE A 89 -7.18 12.34 -7.02
N LEU A 90 -8.18 11.46 -7.08
CA LEU A 90 -9.17 11.48 -8.17
C LEU A 90 -9.89 12.83 -8.26
N TRP A 91 -10.28 13.39 -7.12
CA TRP A 91 -10.91 14.71 -7.06
C TRP A 91 -9.97 15.81 -7.56
N LEU A 92 -8.70 15.80 -7.15
CA LEU A 92 -7.69 16.76 -7.61
C LEU A 92 -7.46 16.68 -9.13
N VAL A 93 -7.34 15.48 -9.67
CA VAL A 93 -7.10 15.27 -11.12
C VAL A 93 -8.34 15.62 -11.94
N SER A 94 -9.55 15.43 -11.40
CA SER A 94 -10.80 15.77 -12.10
C SER A 94 -11.10 17.27 -12.16
N ILE A 95 -10.37 18.10 -11.39
CA ILE A 95 -10.51 19.57 -11.37
C ILE A 95 -9.58 20.25 -12.38
N VAL A 96 -8.57 19.52 -12.89
CA VAL A 96 -7.60 19.99 -13.90
C VAL A 96 -8.09 19.64 -15.30
#